data_AF-A0A7J8LBE1-F1
#
_entry.id   AF-A0A7J8LBE1-F1
#
_cell.length_a   1.000
_cell.length_b   1.000
_cell.length_c   1.000
_cell.angle_alpha   90.00
_cell.angle_beta   90.00
_cell.angle_gamma   90.00
#
_symmetry.space_group_name_H-M   'P 1'
#
loop_
_entity.id
_entity.type
_entity.pdbx_description
1 polymer ?
#
loop_
_entity_poly.entity_id
_entity_poly.type
_entity_poly.pdbx_seq_one_letter_code
_entity_poly.pdbx_strand_id
1 'polypeptide(L)'
;MDKEKKLKQTQEEEEEMVFKDCENHSQQAQQQEEEKEKIEIGDEIIRSKIGIMRALAERDDPSVKEVDDFMIRRFLRARDLDIEKANTMLLKYLSWRRTFLPKGFVSESEISNQLADNKLCMQGVDKQGRPIVVSFGGRHKPTKGNLEEVKRMFMLLFLLLFFNTFFVIFVCFIFGFSSKYVDTRLRLWWSVHL
;
A
#
# COMPACT_ATOMS: atom_id res chain seq x y z
N MET A 1 -49.95 -36.92 30.81
CA MET A 1 -50.14 -35.60 30.15
C MET A 1 -48.86 -34.78 30.11
N ASP A 2 -48.03 -34.73 31.16
CA ASP A 2 -46.88 -33.81 31.19
C ASP A 2 -45.71 -34.17 30.26
N LYS A 3 -45.51 -35.45 29.93
CA LYS A 3 -44.45 -35.89 29.00
C LYS A 3 -44.74 -35.54 27.54
N GLU A 4 -45.99 -35.67 27.10
CA GLU A 4 -46.40 -35.28 25.73
C GLU A 4 -46.36 -33.77 25.51
N LYS A 5 -46.69 -32.98 26.54
CA LYS A 5 -46.57 -31.51 26.47
C LYS A 5 -45.12 -31.06 26.31
N LYS A 6 -44.20 -31.68 27.06
CA LYS A 6 -42.75 -31.39 26.97
C LYS A 6 -42.16 -31.77 25.61
N LEU A 7 -42.56 -32.92 25.06
CA LEU A 7 -42.08 -33.38 23.76
C LEU A 7 -42.54 -32.46 22.61
N LYS A 8 -43.78 -31.99 22.66
CA LYS A 8 -44.30 -31.02 21.68
C LYS A 8 -43.60 -29.67 21.76
N GLN A 9 -43.33 -29.19 22.98
CA GLN A 9 -42.66 -27.92 23.20
C GLN A 9 -41.20 -27.95 22.72
N THR A 10 -40.48 -29.06 22.91
CA THR A 10 -39.12 -29.23 22.36
C THR A 10 -39.11 -29.31 20.84
N GLN A 11 -40.12 -29.93 20.22
CA GLN A 11 -40.23 -29.99 18.76
C GLN A 11 -40.52 -28.60 18.15
N GLU A 12 -41.41 -27.83 18.76
CA GLU A 12 -41.70 -26.46 18.34
C GLU A 12 -40.45 -25.55 18.50
N GLU A 13 -39.66 -25.72 19.57
CA GLU A 13 -38.42 -24.98 19.78
C GLU A 13 -37.31 -25.37 18.76
N GLU A 14 -37.20 -26.65 18.39
CA GLU A 14 -36.28 -27.12 17.35
C GLU A 14 -36.69 -26.62 15.96
N GLU A 15 -37.99 -26.64 15.63
CA GLU A 15 -38.50 -26.11 14.36
C GLU A 15 -38.32 -24.58 14.26
N GLU A 16 -38.53 -23.84 15.36
CA GLU A 16 -38.29 -22.38 15.39
C GLU A 16 -36.80 -22.05 15.26
N MET A 17 -35.92 -22.85 15.86
CA MET A 17 -34.47 -22.69 15.75
C MET A 17 -33.98 -22.92 14.31
N VAL A 18 -34.45 -24.00 13.67
CA VAL A 18 -34.12 -24.32 12.26
C VAL A 18 -34.65 -23.24 11.31
N PHE A 19 -35.84 -22.71 11.57
CA PHE A 19 -36.41 -21.63 10.76
C PHE A 19 -35.59 -20.34 10.85
N LYS A 20 -35.18 -19.92 12.05
CA LYS A 20 -34.31 -18.75 12.27
C LYS A 20 -32.94 -18.90 11.61
N ASP A 21 -32.35 -20.09 11.63
CA ASP A 21 -31.07 -20.35 10.98
C ASP A 21 -31.18 -20.24 9.45
N CYS A 22 -32.31 -20.67 8.88
CA CYS A 22 -32.58 -20.55 7.45
C CYS A 22 -32.81 -19.09 7.00
N GLU A 23 -33.49 -18.28 7.83
CA GLU A 23 -33.65 -16.84 7.58
C GLU A 23 -32.30 -16.10 7.66
N ASN A 24 -31.45 -16.42 8.64
CA ASN A 24 -30.13 -15.81 8.77
C ASN A 24 -29.21 -16.16 7.59
N HIS A 25 -29.22 -17.43 7.14
CA HIS A 25 -28.43 -17.85 5.98
C HIS A 25 -28.90 -17.19 4.67
N SER A 26 -30.21 -17.03 4.49
CA SER A 26 -30.76 -16.36 3.31
C SER A 26 -30.47 -14.85 3.31
N GLN A 27 -30.53 -14.19 4.48
CA GLN A 27 -30.13 -12.79 4.63
C GLN A 27 -28.62 -12.58 4.40
N GLN A 28 -27.76 -13.48 4.88
CA GLN A 28 -26.32 -13.42 4.61
C GLN A 28 -26.00 -13.61 3.13
N ALA A 29 -26.69 -14.52 2.44
CA ALA A 29 -26.52 -14.73 1.00
C ALA A 29 -26.91 -13.49 0.19
N GLN A 30 -28.04 -12.86 0.53
CA GLN A 30 -28.50 -11.61 -0.10
C GLN A 30 -27.51 -10.45 0.13
N GLN A 31 -26.99 -10.29 1.35
CA GLN A 31 -25.99 -9.26 1.66
C GLN A 31 -24.67 -9.48 0.90
N GLN A 32 -24.25 -10.74 0.75
CA GLN A 32 -23.05 -11.09 -0.02
C GLN A 32 -23.25 -10.82 -1.51
N GLU A 33 -24.43 -11.09 -2.08
CA GLU A 33 -24.74 -10.77 -3.48
C GLU A 33 -24.77 -9.25 -3.72
N GLU A 34 -25.42 -8.47 -2.86
CA GLU A 34 -25.44 -7.00 -2.97
C GLU A 34 -24.04 -6.38 -2.81
N GLU A 35 -23.21 -6.92 -1.89
CA GLU A 35 -21.83 -6.45 -1.70
C GLU A 35 -20.98 -6.78 -2.93
N LYS A 36 -21.15 -7.98 -3.49
CA LYS A 36 -20.43 -8.42 -4.70
C LYS A 36 -20.82 -7.58 -5.92
N GLU A 37 -22.11 -7.29 -6.10
CA GLU A 37 -22.59 -6.41 -7.18
C GLU A 37 -22.04 -4.98 -7.04
N LYS A 38 -21.99 -4.43 -5.83
CA LYS A 38 -21.37 -3.11 -5.58
C LYS A 38 -19.87 -3.11 -5.89
N ILE A 39 -19.16 -4.19 -5.57
CA ILE A 39 -17.73 -4.34 -5.89
C ILE A 39 -17.54 -4.39 -7.42
N GLU A 40 -18.36 -5.16 -8.13
CA GLU A 40 -18.29 -5.28 -9.59
C GLU A 40 -18.56 -3.94 -10.29
N ILE A 41 -19.62 -3.22 -9.89
CA ILE A 41 -19.92 -1.87 -10.40
C ILE A 41 -18.76 -0.91 -10.12
N GLY A 42 -18.18 -0.98 -8.91
CA GLY A 42 -17.01 -0.19 -8.54
C GLY A 42 -15.80 -0.47 -9.43
N ASP A 43 -15.54 -1.75 -9.73
CA ASP A 43 -14.43 -2.16 -10.59
C ASP A 43 -14.61 -1.71 -12.04
N GLU A 44 -15.83 -1.75 -12.58
CA GLU A 44 -16.13 -1.22 -13.91
C GLU A 44 -15.91 0.29 -14.01
N ILE A 45 -16.38 1.05 -13.02
CA ILE A 45 -16.13 2.50 -12.93
C ILE A 45 -14.63 2.78 -12.90
N ILE A 46 -13.86 2.01 -12.12
CA ILE A 46 -12.40 2.16 -12.05
C ILE A 46 -11.75 1.87 -13.41
N ARG A 47 -12.15 0.79 -14.10
CA ARG A 47 -11.63 0.46 -15.45
C ARG A 47 -11.92 1.58 -16.45
N SER A 48 -13.15 2.11 -16.45
CA SER A 48 -13.54 3.24 -17.31
C SER A 48 -12.66 4.47 -17.05
N LYS A 49 -12.45 4.83 -15.77
CA LYS A 49 -11.59 5.96 -15.37
C LYS A 49 -10.12 5.75 -15.77
N ILE A 50 -9.61 4.52 -15.69
CA ILE A 50 -8.25 4.19 -16.16
C ILE A 50 -8.13 4.49 -17.66
N GLY A 51 -9.09 4.06 -18.47
CA GLY A 51 -9.09 4.33 -19.91
C GLY A 51 -9.08 5.83 -20.25
N ILE A 52 -9.92 6.60 -19.55
CA ILE A 52 -9.98 8.07 -19.73
C ILE A 52 -8.65 8.72 -19.33
N MET A 53 -8.11 8.36 -18.15
CA MET A 53 -6.86 8.92 -17.66
C MET A 53 -5.67 8.55 -18.57
N ARG A 54 -5.64 7.32 -19.11
CA ARG A 54 -4.64 6.88 -20.09
C ARG A 54 -4.67 7.75 -21.34
N ALA A 55 -5.85 7.95 -21.94
CA ALA A 55 -6.00 8.78 -23.12
C ALA A 55 -5.56 10.24 -22.88
N LEU A 56 -5.89 10.81 -21.72
CA LEU A 56 -5.48 12.16 -21.34
C LEU A 56 -3.96 12.26 -21.15
N ALA A 57 -3.37 11.29 -20.44
CA ALA A 57 -1.95 11.26 -20.17
C ALA A 57 -1.13 11.04 -21.45
N GLU A 58 -1.58 10.17 -22.36
CA GLU A 58 -0.93 9.94 -23.67
C GLU A 58 -0.97 11.16 -24.58
N ARG A 59 -2.05 11.97 -24.50
CA ARG A 59 -2.15 13.24 -25.21
C ARG A 59 -1.09 14.24 -24.72
N ASP A 60 -0.88 14.29 -23.40
CA ASP A 60 0.03 15.25 -22.78
C ASP A 60 1.50 14.77 -22.87
N ASP A 61 1.75 13.44 -22.82
CA ASP A 61 3.07 12.82 -22.92
C ASP A 61 2.99 11.45 -23.64
N PRO A 62 3.54 11.30 -24.86
CA PRO A 62 3.48 10.05 -25.63
C PRO A 62 4.14 8.84 -24.97
N SER A 63 5.07 9.05 -24.04
CA SER A 63 5.78 7.96 -23.36
C SER A 63 4.94 7.28 -22.27
N VAL A 64 3.74 7.79 -21.99
CA VAL A 64 2.77 7.15 -21.09
C VAL A 64 2.27 5.81 -21.64
N LYS A 65 2.48 5.52 -22.93
CA LYS A 65 2.14 4.21 -23.52
C LYS A 65 2.76 3.02 -22.79
N GLU A 66 3.91 3.20 -22.17
CA GLU A 66 4.62 2.17 -21.39
C GLU A 66 4.08 2.02 -19.95
N VAL A 67 3.07 2.80 -19.55
CA VAL A 67 2.49 2.77 -18.21
C VAL A 67 1.40 1.71 -18.12
N ASP A 68 1.56 0.78 -17.17
CA ASP A 68 0.57 -0.26 -16.89
C ASP A 68 -0.73 0.28 -16.28
N ASP A 69 -1.86 -0.38 -16.57
CA ASP A 69 -3.17 -0.02 -15.98
C ASP A 69 -3.16 -0.12 -14.45
N PHE A 70 -2.38 -1.05 -13.89
CA PHE A 70 -2.18 -1.15 -12.43
C PHE A 70 -1.50 0.11 -11.87
N MET A 71 -0.57 0.71 -12.61
CA MET A 71 0.07 1.96 -12.21
C MET A 71 -0.95 3.10 -12.23
N ILE A 72 -1.73 3.24 -13.29
CA ILE A 72 -2.77 4.27 -13.42
C ILE A 72 -3.80 4.14 -12.28
N ARG A 73 -4.24 2.91 -11.99
CA ARG A 73 -5.16 2.59 -10.88
C ARG A 73 -4.65 3.09 -9.53
N ARG A 74 -3.33 3.01 -9.27
CA ARG A 74 -2.72 3.49 -8.02
C ARG A 74 -2.82 5.00 -7.87
N PHE A 75 -2.54 5.75 -8.93
CA PHE A 75 -2.65 7.20 -8.91
C PHE A 75 -4.11 7.67 -8.76
N LEU A 76 -5.04 6.98 -9.41
CA LEU A 76 -6.47 7.21 -9.22
C LEU A 76 -6.88 6.96 -7.76
N ARG A 77 -6.48 5.82 -7.17
CA ARG A 77 -6.80 5.50 -5.78
C ARG A 77 -6.20 6.50 -4.79
N ALA A 78 -4.99 7.00 -5.05
CA ALA A 78 -4.34 8.01 -4.20
C ALA A 78 -5.00 9.40 -4.24
N ARG A 79 -5.91 9.63 -5.21
CA ARG A 79 -6.62 10.90 -5.42
C ARG A 79 -8.13 10.71 -5.48
N ASP A 80 -8.66 9.72 -4.77
CA ASP A 80 -10.11 9.47 -4.64
C ASP A 80 -10.83 9.33 -5.99
N LEU A 81 -10.15 8.72 -6.96
CA LEU A 81 -10.62 8.52 -8.34
C LEU A 81 -10.90 9.83 -9.12
N ASP A 82 -10.24 10.93 -8.74
CA ASP A 82 -10.22 12.21 -9.46
C ASP A 82 -9.21 12.14 -10.62
N ILE A 83 -9.73 12.23 -11.85
CA ILE A 83 -8.95 12.02 -13.08
C ILE A 83 -7.91 13.13 -13.27
N GLU A 84 -8.26 14.40 -13.05
CA GLU A 84 -7.38 15.53 -13.33
C GLU A 84 -6.22 15.59 -12.34
N LYS A 85 -6.52 15.39 -11.05
CA LYS A 85 -5.50 15.35 -10.00
C LYS A 85 -4.58 14.13 -10.16
N ALA A 86 -5.15 12.98 -10.50
CA ALA A 86 -4.37 11.77 -10.75
C ALA A 86 -3.47 11.91 -11.99
N ASN A 87 -3.97 12.48 -13.09
CA ASN A 87 -3.18 12.75 -14.30
C ASN A 87 -2.01 13.69 -14.00
N THR A 88 -2.29 14.81 -13.33
CA THR A 88 -1.25 15.77 -12.93
C THR A 88 -0.17 15.12 -12.06
N MET A 89 -0.57 14.24 -11.13
CA MET A 89 0.37 13.51 -10.28
C MET A 89 1.19 12.47 -11.06
N LEU A 90 0.57 11.77 -12.01
CA LEU A 90 1.24 10.81 -12.89
C LEU A 90 2.29 11.51 -13.76
N LEU A 91 1.95 12.61 -14.41
CA LEU A 91 2.89 13.36 -15.26
C LEU A 91 4.09 13.90 -14.46
N LYS A 92 3.83 14.43 -13.25
CA LYS A 92 4.91 14.84 -12.33
C LYS A 92 5.80 13.67 -11.95
N TYR A 93 5.21 12.52 -11.64
CA TYR A 93 5.96 11.31 -11.32
C TYR A 93 6.82 10.83 -12.50
N LEU A 94 6.29 10.83 -13.72
CA LEU A 94 7.04 10.40 -14.91
C LEU A 94 8.20 11.35 -15.24
N SER A 95 7.98 12.67 -15.14
CA SER A 95 9.04 13.67 -15.30
C SER A 95 10.15 13.47 -14.25
N TRP A 96 9.77 13.28 -12.99
CA TRP A 96 10.71 12.97 -11.92
C TRP A 96 11.45 11.64 -12.17
N ARG A 97 10.75 10.60 -12.63
CA ARG A 97 11.36 9.29 -12.93
C ARG A 97 12.44 9.41 -14.00
N ARG A 98 12.23 10.21 -15.05
CA ARG A 98 13.23 10.42 -16.11
C ARG A 98 14.46 11.16 -15.61
N THR A 99 14.27 12.17 -14.75
CA THR A 99 15.40 12.96 -14.22
C THR A 99 16.18 12.20 -13.14
N PHE A 100 15.50 11.43 -12.29
CA PHE A 100 16.11 10.71 -11.18
C PHE A 100 16.62 9.31 -11.58
N LEU A 101 15.94 8.62 -12.50
CA LEU A 101 16.29 7.29 -13.00
C LEU A 101 16.49 7.29 -14.52
N PRO A 102 17.54 7.96 -15.04
CA PRO A 102 17.78 8.02 -16.48
C PRO A 102 18.04 6.65 -17.12
N LYS A 103 18.58 5.70 -16.34
CA LYS A 103 18.84 4.31 -16.76
C LYS A 103 17.64 3.37 -16.52
N GLY A 104 16.56 3.87 -15.91
CA GLY A 104 15.38 3.07 -15.54
C GLY A 104 15.54 2.22 -14.26
N PHE A 105 16.77 1.99 -13.80
CA PHE A 105 17.10 1.29 -12.56
C PHE A 105 18.25 1.97 -11.81
N VAL A 106 18.36 1.68 -10.52
CA VAL A 106 19.53 2.03 -9.70
C VAL A 106 20.39 0.77 -9.60
N SER A 107 21.66 0.88 -9.97
CA SER A 107 22.59 -0.24 -9.87
C SER A 107 22.94 -0.52 -8.41
N GLU A 108 23.12 -1.79 -8.04
CA GLU A 108 23.57 -2.19 -6.70
C GLU A 108 24.91 -1.53 -6.32
N SER A 109 25.78 -1.30 -7.31
CA SER A 109 27.04 -0.59 -7.11
C SER A 109 26.85 0.85 -6.61
N GLU A 110 25.77 1.52 -7.02
CA GLU A 110 25.43 2.90 -6.63
C GLU A 110 24.86 3.01 -5.21
N ILE A 111 24.49 1.89 -4.58
CA ILE A 111 23.93 1.84 -3.21
C ILE A 111 24.68 0.84 -2.32
N SER A 112 25.86 0.39 -2.76
CA SER A 112 26.61 -0.70 -2.14
C SER A 112 26.90 -0.48 -0.65
N ASN A 113 27.24 0.75 -0.25
CA ASN A 113 27.47 1.08 1.17
C ASN A 113 26.21 0.97 2.03
N GLN A 114 25.06 1.41 1.50
CA GLN A 114 23.78 1.32 2.20
C GLN A 114 23.27 -0.13 2.26
N LEU A 115 23.51 -0.91 1.20
CA LEU A 115 23.16 -2.32 1.13
C LEU A 115 24.01 -3.16 2.10
N ALA A 116 25.32 -2.90 2.17
CA ALA A 116 26.25 -3.59 3.07
C ALA A 116 25.91 -3.43 4.56
N ASP A 117 25.26 -2.32 4.94
CA ASP A 117 24.82 -2.09 6.31
C ASP A 117 23.60 -2.97 6.72
N ASN A 118 22.99 -3.72 5.78
CA ASN A 118 21.86 -4.65 6.03
C ASN A 118 20.77 -4.04 6.93
N LYS A 119 20.37 -2.81 6.61
CA LYS A 119 19.34 -2.04 7.33
C LYS A 119 17.93 -2.50 7.00
N LEU A 120 17.75 -3.15 5.86
CA LEU A 120 16.49 -3.67 5.36
C LEU A 120 16.64 -5.18 5.14
N CYS A 121 15.73 -5.97 5.70
CA CYS A 121 15.66 -7.39 5.41
C CYS A 121 14.23 -7.81 5.09
N MET A 122 14.10 -8.78 4.18
CA MET A 122 12.84 -9.47 3.95
C MET A 122 12.78 -10.63 4.94
N GLN A 123 11.89 -10.56 5.93
CA GLN A 123 11.80 -11.58 6.98
C GLN A 123 10.75 -12.67 6.69
N GLY A 124 10.12 -12.62 5.51
CA GLY A 124 9.17 -13.63 5.05
C GLY A 124 7.86 -13.02 4.55
N VAL A 125 6.79 -13.80 4.66
CA VAL A 125 5.43 -13.42 4.27
C VAL A 125 4.47 -13.56 5.46
N ASP A 126 3.50 -12.65 5.53
CA ASP A 126 2.37 -12.72 6.46
C ASP A 126 1.40 -13.87 6.09
N LYS A 127 0.44 -14.18 6.97
CA LYS A 127 -0.61 -15.20 6.77
C LYS A 127 -1.43 -14.99 5.49
N GLN A 128 -1.50 -13.76 5.00
CA GLN A 128 -2.17 -13.39 3.75
C GLN A 128 -1.22 -13.37 2.53
N GLY A 129 0.00 -13.89 2.66
CA GLY A 129 1.00 -13.93 1.58
C GLY A 129 1.68 -12.59 1.30
N ARG A 130 1.50 -11.58 2.16
CA ARG A 130 2.09 -10.24 2.00
C ARG A 130 3.55 -10.25 2.44
N PRO A 131 4.50 -9.80 1.63
CA PRO A 131 5.91 -9.75 2.03
C PRO A 131 6.10 -8.78 3.20
N ILE A 132 6.94 -9.17 4.16
CA ILE A 132 7.28 -8.38 5.35
C ILE A 132 8.70 -7.85 5.19
N VAL A 133 8.80 -6.52 5.18
CA VAL A 133 10.08 -5.81 5.17
C VAL A 133 10.33 -5.26 6.57
N VAL A 134 11.45 -5.67 7.16
CA VAL A 134 11.89 -5.22 8.48
C VAL A 134 13.06 -4.27 8.31
N SER A 135 12.96 -3.11 8.95
CA SER A 135 14.03 -2.10 8.94
C SER A 135 14.64 -1.91 10.33
N PHE A 136 15.97 -1.84 10.39
CA PHE A 136 16.76 -1.65 11.61
C PHE A 136 17.41 -0.27 11.62
N GLY A 137 16.78 0.69 12.30
CA GLY A 137 17.29 2.06 12.41
C GLY A 137 18.68 2.14 13.07
N GLY A 138 18.93 1.31 14.08
CA GLY A 138 20.22 1.27 14.80
C GLY A 138 21.42 0.81 13.97
N ARG A 139 21.21 0.25 12.77
CA ARG A 139 22.29 -0.08 11.83
C ARG A 139 22.67 1.09 10.93
N HIS A 140 21.99 2.24 11.06
CA HIS A 140 22.30 3.42 10.28
C HIS A 140 23.64 4.05 10.70
N LYS A 141 24.61 4.04 9.78
CA LYS A 141 25.91 4.72 9.94
C LYS A 141 25.97 5.92 9.00
N PRO A 142 25.62 7.15 9.45
CA PRO A 142 25.60 8.33 8.60
C PRO A 142 26.99 8.75 8.13
N THR A 143 28.04 8.35 8.85
CA THR A 143 29.43 8.71 8.54
C THR A 143 30.05 7.94 7.38
N LYS A 144 29.41 6.86 6.90
CA LYS A 144 29.97 5.95 5.88
C LYS A 144 29.31 6.05 4.50
N GLY A 145 28.26 6.85 4.34
CA GLY A 145 27.49 6.91 3.09
C GLY A 145 27.29 8.34 2.58
N ASN A 146 27.25 8.48 1.25
CA ASN A 146 26.86 9.73 0.61
C ASN A 146 25.34 9.95 0.78
N LEU A 147 24.92 11.19 1.04
CA LEU A 147 23.51 11.58 1.16
C LEU A 147 22.70 11.17 -0.08
N GLU A 148 23.32 11.20 -1.26
CA GLU A 148 22.71 10.77 -2.51
C GLU A 148 22.41 9.26 -2.53
N GLU A 149 23.23 8.42 -1.89
CA GLU A 149 22.96 6.98 -1.78
C GLU A 149 21.79 6.71 -0.82
N VAL A 150 21.71 7.47 0.28
CA VAL A 150 20.59 7.38 1.22
C VAL A 150 19.28 7.77 0.53
N LYS A 151 19.28 8.89 -0.22
CA LYS A 151 18.11 9.31 -1.02
C LYS A 151 17.72 8.24 -2.03
N ARG A 152 18.67 7.68 -2.79
CA ARG A 152 18.42 6.61 -3.77
C ARG A 152 17.84 5.35 -3.11
N MET A 153 18.36 4.92 -1.96
CA MET A 153 17.83 3.76 -1.23
C MET A 153 16.40 3.99 -0.74
N PHE A 154 16.09 5.15 -0.16
CA PHE A 154 14.72 5.47 0.27
C PHE A 154 13.76 5.56 -0.91
N MET A 155 14.19 6.14 -2.03
CA MET A 155 13.41 6.21 -3.26
C MET A 155 13.17 4.81 -3.84
N LEU A 156 14.18 3.94 -3.88
CA LEU A 156 14.02 2.55 -4.29
C LEU A 156 13.05 1.80 -3.39
N LEU A 157 13.17 1.96 -2.07
CA LEU A 157 12.25 1.35 -1.13
C LEU A 157 10.83 1.88 -1.36
N PHE A 158 10.66 3.20 -1.51
CA PHE A 158 9.38 3.81 -1.82
C PHE A 158 8.80 3.27 -3.13
N LEU A 159 9.60 3.18 -4.19
CA LEU A 159 9.18 2.60 -5.47
C LEU A 159 8.82 1.13 -5.30
N LEU A 160 9.60 0.34 -4.58
CA LEU A 160 9.32 -1.09 -4.39
C LEU A 160 8.04 -1.30 -3.59
N LEU A 161 7.80 -0.48 -2.56
CA LEU A 161 6.57 -0.49 -1.76
C LEU A 161 5.34 0.02 -2.53
N PHE A 162 5.52 1.06 -3.35
CA PHE A 162 4.43 1.70 -4.10
C PHE A 162 4.11 0.95 -5.42
N PHE A 163 5.11 0.31 -6.03
CA PHE A 163 4.99 -0.39 -7.31
C PHE A 163 4.76 -1.89 -7.20
N ASN A 164 5.06 -2.55 -6.07
CA ASN A 164 4.60 -3.93 -5.89
C ASN A 164 3.10 -3.98 -5.59
N THR A 165 2.41 -4.89 -6.28
CA THR A 165 0.96 -5.12 -6.23
C THR A 165 0.47 -5.62 -4.88
N PHE A 166 1.40 -6.03 -4.01
CA PHE A 166 1.11 -6.54 -2.69
C PHE A 166 1.33 -5.43 -1.66
N PHE A 167 0.32 -5.19 -0.83
CA PHE A 167 0.43 -4.41 0.41
C PHE A 167 1.62 -4.93 1.23
N VAL A 168 2.81 -4.34 1.05
CA VAL A 168 4.00 -4.74 1.81
C VAL A 168 3.84 -4.24 3.24
N ILE A 169 4.01 -5.12 4.22
CA ILE A 169 3.97 -4.71 5.63
C ILE A 169 5.37 -4.21 5.99
N PHE A 170 5.46 -2.94 6.36
CA PHE A 170 6.70 -2.33 6.82
C PHE A 170 6.74 -2.31 8.36
N VAL A 171 7.70 -3.03 8.93
CA VAL A 171 7.96 -3.01 10.38
C VAL A 171 9.25 -2.24 10.63
N CYS A 172 9.13 -1.08 11.27
CA CYS A 172 10.26 -0.23 11.61
C CYS A 172 10.67 -0.44 13.07
N PHE A 173 11.85 -1.02 13.31
CA PHE A 173 12.43 -1.08 14.65
C PHE A 173 13.19 0.21 14.93
N ILE A 174 12.57 1.08 15.74
CA ILE A 174 13.14 2.37 16.17
C ILE A 174 14.13 2.19 17.35
N PHE A 175 14.14 1.01 18.01
CA PHE A 175 15.11 0.68 19.04
C PHE A 175 16.54 0.77 18.48
N GLY A 176 17.28 1.78 18.91
CA GLY A 176 18.64 2.08 18.43
C GLY A 176 18.81 3.45 17.76
N PHE A 177 17.76 4.23 17.57
CA PHE A 177 17.87 5.68 17.27
C PHE A 177 18.44 6.41 18.50
N SER A 178 19.76 6.36 18.66
CA SER A 178 20.47 7.13 19.69
C SER A 178 20.44 8.62 19.30
N SER A 179 20.34 9.52 20.29
CA SER A 179 20.41 10.99 20.11
C SER A 179 21.65 11.45 19.31
N LYS A 180 22.67 10.59 19.18
CA LYS A 180 23.89 10.82 18.39
C LYS A 180 23.65 10.92 16.87
N TYR A 181 22.49 10.47 16.37
CA TYR A 181 22.14 10.47 14.95
C TYR A 181 21.18 11.61 14.55
N VAL A 182 20.65 12.33 15.53
CA VAL A 182 19.92 13.57 15.32
C VAL A 182 20.96 14.68 15.41
N ASP A 183 21.30 15.32 14.30
CA ASP A 183 22.26 16.42 14.32
C ASP A 183 21.75 17.54 15.25
N THR A 184 22.37 17.67 16.41
CA THR A 184 22.09 18.72 17.38
C THR A 184 22.47 20.11 16.88
N ARG A 185 23.07 20.29 15.68
CA ARG A 185 23.28 21.62 15.08
C ARG A 185 21.99 22.35 14.73
N LEU A 186 20.85 21.66 14.62
CA LEU A 186 19.54 22.31 14.54
C LEU A 186 19.07 22.93 15.86
N ARG A 187 19.76 22.65 16.98
CA ARG A 187 19.40 23.15 18.32
C ARG A 187 20.04 24.50 18.66
N LEU A 188 20.88 25.08 17.78
CA LEU A 188 21.49 26.40 17.99
C LEU A 188 20.88 27.52 17.15
N TRP A 189 19.92 27.23 16.25
CA TRP A 189 19.24 28.26 15.48
C TRP A 189 18.04 28.89 16.21
N TRP A 190 17.53 28.22 17.27
CA TRP A 190 16.38 28.67 18.05
C TRP A 190 16.73 29.50 19.30
N SER A 191 18.00 29.83 19.55
CA SER A 191 18.42 30.59 20.74
C SER A 191 19.07 31.95 20.45
N VAL A 192 19.03 32.46 19.20
CA VAL A 192 19.66 33.75 18.84
C VAL A 192 18.64 34.77 18.28
N HIS A 193 17.33 34.51 18.33
CA HIS A 193 16.31 35.50 17.94
C HIS A 193 15.08 35.45 18.86
N LEU A 194 15.31 35.60 20.17
CA LEU A 194 14.31 36.10 21.10
C LEU A 194 14.88 37.28 21.87
#